data_AF-A0A832UXE2-F1
#
_entry.id   AF-A0A832UXE2-F1
#
_cell.length_a   1.000
_cell.length_b   1.000
_cell.length_c   1.000
_cell.angle_alpha   90.00
_cell.angle_beta   90.00
_cell.angle_gamma   90.00
#
_symmetry.space_group_name_H-M   'P 1'
#
loop_
_entity.id
_entity.type
_entity.pdbx_description
1 polymer ?
#
loop_
_entity_poly.entity_id
_entity_poly.type
_entity_poly.pdbx_seq_one_letter_code
_entity_poly.pdbx_strand_id
1 'polypeptide(L)'
;MFERIKKIGDRPETEIAIEVGLMFLALFITKIVMAELLILLTIIVLILANFAVRYERNEWKVFILGTIVGFTMEWAGDALYHQFTWKQTFVDQTLFGMPLWLPVLWGYGFVMMRRIGNVLVHEKRYK
;
A
#
# COMPACT_ATOMS: atom_id res chain seq x y z
N MET A 1 3.15 18.38 18.87
CA MET A 1 3.69 17.97 17.54
C MET A 1 2.68 17.09 16.80
N PHE A 2 2.20 16.00 17.40
CA PHE A 2 1.14 15.14 16.82
C PHE A 2 -0.15 15.89 16.44
N GLU A 3 -0.62 16.84 17.25
CA GLU A 3 -1.83 17.63 16.89
C GLU A 3 -1.65 18.51 15.64
N ARG A 4 -0.45 19.06 15.42
CA ARG A 4 -0.18 19.85 14.20
C ARG A 4 -0.14 18.96 12.95
N ILE A 5 0.42 17.75 13.06
CA ILE A 5 0.42 16.75 11.98
C ILE A 5 -1.01 16.33 11.65
N LYS A 6 -1.84 16.13 12.68
CA LYS A 6 -3.26 15.79 12.52
C LYS A 6 -4.03 16.88 11.76
N LYS A 7 -3.78 18.15 12.08
CA LYS A 7 -4.41 19.32 11.46
C LYS A 7 -4.00 19.56 10.00
N ILE A 8 -2.84 19.05 9.56
CA ILE A 8 -2.40 19.11 8.16
C ILE A 8 -3.16 18.09 7.31
N GLY A 9 -3.55 16.95 7.89
CA GLY A 9 -4.38 15.92 7.25
C GLY A 9 -5.89 16.24 7.19
N ASP A 10 -6.30 17.42 7.66
CA ASP A 10 -7.67 17.94 7.58
C ASP A 10 -7.95 18.65 6.26
N ARG A 11 -7.05 18.59 5.26
CA ARG A 11 -7.40 19.01 3.90
C ARG A 11 -7.46 17.80 2.98
N PRO A 12 -8.50 17.69 2.13
CA PRO A 12 -8.65 16.53 1.26
C PRO A 12 -7.46 16.37 0.30
N GLU A 13 -6.91 17.47 -0.23
CA GLU A 13 -5.77 17.45 -1.13
C GLU A 13 -4.46 16.99 -0.45
N THR A 14 -4.24 17.36 0.81
CA THR A 14 -3.03 16.94 1.55
C THR A 14 -3.12 15.48 1.93
N GLU A 15 -4.31 14.98 2.25
CA GLU A 15 -4.55 13.56 2.51
C GLU A 15 -4.22 12.71 1.29
N ILE A 16 -4.77 13.05 0.12
CA ILE A 16 -4.47 12.33 -1.13
C ILE A 16 -2.97 12.38 -1.44
N ALA A 17 -2.34 13.56 -1.31
CA ALA A 17 -0.92 13.73 -1.58
C ALA A 17 -0.03 12.88 -0.64
N ILE A 18 -0.41 12.75 0.64
CA ILE A 18 0.32 11.89 1.60
C ILE A 18 0.19 10.42 1.21
N GLU A 19 -1.02 9.93 0.93
CA GLU A 19 -1.23 8.53 0.60
C GLU A 19 -0.49 8.12 -0.68
N VAL A 20 -0.62 8.94 -1.72
CA VAL A 20 0.07 8.75 -3.01
C VAL A 20 1.58 8.88 -2.83
N GLY A 21 2.04 9.87 -2.06
CA GLY A 21 3.46 10.06 -1.77
C GLY A 21 4.08 8.88 -1.03
N LEU A 22 3.39 8.31 -0.04
CA LEU A 22 3.82 7.11 0.68
C LEU A 22 3.87 5.88 -0.25
N MET A 23 2.89 5.73 -1.15
CA MET A 23 2.91 4.65 -2.14
C MET A 23 4.12 4.75 -3.07
N PHE A 24 4.38 5.94 -3.63
CA PHE A 24 5.55 6.15 -4.49
C PHE A 24 6.86 6.00 -3.74
N LEU A 25 6.92 6.44 -2.47
CA LEU A 25 8.09 6.23 -1.63
C LEU A 25 8.36 4.73 -1.43
N ALA A 26 7.34 3.94 -1.10
CA ALA A 26 7.47 2.49 -0.96
C ALA A 26 7.98 1.84 -2.26
N LEU A 27 7.44 2.23 -3.41
CA LEU A 27 7.88 1.74 -4.72
C LEU A 27 9.31 2.18 -5.04
N PHE A 28 9.69 3.41 -4.72
CA PHE A 28 11.03 3.93 -4.95
C PHE A 28 12.09 3.19 -4.12
N ILE A 29 11.77 2.89 -2.85
CA ILE A 29 12.64 2.11 -1.96
C ILE A 29 12.98 0.75 -2.58
N THR A 30 12.03 0.11 -3.29
CA THR A 30 12.28 -1.18 -3.97
C THR A 30 13.33 -1.10 -5.09
N LYS A 31 13.64 0.09 -5.61
CA LYS A 31 14.67 0.30 -6.63
C LYS A 31 16.06 0.50 -6.06
N ILE A 32 16.16 0.91 -4.79
CA ILE A 32 17.44 1.17 -4.12
C ILE A 32 17.83 -0.03 -3.26
N VAL A 33 16.87 -0.57 -2.51
CA VAL A 33 17.09 -1.69 -1.62
C VAL A 33 16.88 -2.98 -2.40
N MET A 34 17.92 -3.81 -2.43
CA MET A 34 17.85 -5.13 -3.09
C MET A 34 17.40 -6.23 -2.11
N ALA A 35 17.62 -6.06 -0.81
CA ALA A 35 17.27 -7.05 0.19
C ALA A 35 15.76 -7.08 0.45
N GLU A 36 15.09 -8.15 0.00
CA GLU A 36 13.64 -8.30 0.07
C GLU A 36 13.06 -8.11 1.49
N LEU A 37 13.67 -8.75 2.50
CA LEU A 37 13.21 -8.63 3.88
C LEU A 37 13.27 -7.19 4.39
N LEU A 38 14.29 -6.43 3.97
CA LEU A 38 14.42 -5.02 4.35
C LEU A 38 13.36 -4.15 3.67
N ILE A 39 12.99 -4.46 2.41
CA ILE A 39 11.87 -3.81 1.72
C ILE A 39 10.57 -4.07 2.47
N LEU A 40 10.28 -5.34 2.80
CA LEU A 40 9.09 -5.73 3.55
C LEU A 40 8.98 -4.99 4.88
N LEU A 41 10.05 -5.02 5.68
CA LEU A 41 10.09 -4.34 6.97
C LEU A 41 9.87 -2.83 6.83
N THR A 42 10.47 -2.21 5.80
CA THR A 42 10.30 -0.78 5.54
C THR A 42 8.86 -0.45 5.18
N ILE A 43 8.22 -1.25 4.31
CA ILE A 43 6.80 -1.10 3.95
C ILE A 43 5.92 -1.26 5.19
N ILE A 44 6.16 -2.26 6.03
CA ILE A 44 5.42 -2.45 7.28
C ILE A 44 5.56 -1.21 8.19
N VAL A 45 6.77 -0.68 8.36
CA VAL A 45 7.00 0.54 9.17
C VAL A 45 6.23 1.73 8.59
N LEU A 46 6.24 1.93 7.27
CA LEU A 46 5.49 3.01 6.62
C LEU A 46 3.98 2.87 6.83
N ILE A 47 3.44 1.66 6.70
CA ILE A 47 2.01 1.38 6.92
C ILE A 47 1.63 1.62 8.38
N LEU A 48 2.42 1.10 9.32
CA LEU A 48 2.16 1.29 10.75
C LEU A 48 2.26 2.76 11.15
N ALA A 49 3.24 3.50 10.61
CA ALA A 49 3.35 4.94 10.80
C ALA A 49 2.12 5.67 10.24
N ASN A 50 1.67 5.30 9.04
CA ASN A 50 0.46 5.89 8.46
C ASN A 50 -0.79 5.61 9.33
N PHE A 51 -0.96 4.38 9.80
CA PHE A 51 -2.07 4.00 10.68
C PHE A 51 -1.99 4.70 12.05
N ALA A 52 -0.78 4.93 12.57
CA ALA A 52 -0.57 5.65 13.82
C ALA A 52 -0.91 7.14 13.69
N VAL A 53 -0.67 7.75 12.52
CA VAL A 53 -1.07 9.13 12.22
C VAL A 53 -2.58 9.24 12.11
N ARG A 54 -3.21 8.30 11.40
CA ARG A 54 -4.64 8.27 11.20
C ARG A 54 -5.12 6.86 10.98
N TYR A 55 -6.18 6.49 11.69
CA TYR A 55 -6.86 5.22 11.54
C TYR A 55 -8.36 5.43 11.33
N GLU A 56 -8.90 4.87 10.26
CA GLU A 56 -10.33 4.82 9.97
C GLU A 56 -10.93 3.46 10.33
N ARG A 57 -12.21 3.47 10.70
CA ARG A 57 -12.92 2.26 11.12
C ARG A 57 -12.80 1.16 10.05
N ASN A 58 -12.52 -0.08 10.46
CA ASN A 58 -12.35 -1.25 9.58
C ASN A 58 -11.19 -1.17 8.58
N GLU A 59 -10.24 -0.24 8.69
CA GLU A 59 -9.08 -0.22 7.79
C GLU A 59 -8.27 -1.50 7.78
N TRP A 60 -8.02 -2.09 8.95
CA TRP A 60 -7.30 -3.37 9.02
C TRP A 60 -7.99 -4.47 8.22
N LYS A 61 -9.33 -4.46 8.12
CA LYS A 61 -10.09 -5.43 7.32
C LYS A 61 -9.87 -5.20 5.82
N VAL A 62 -9.85 -3.94 5.41
CA VAL A 62 -9.59 -3.55 4.02
C VAL A 62 -8.15 -3.88 3.64
N PHE A 63 -7.21 -3.66 4.55
CA PHE A 63 -5.81 -4.04 4.39
C PHE A 63 -5.65 -5.56 4.19
N ILE A 64 -6.26 -6.38 5.06
CA ILE A 64 -6.20 -7.84 4.94
C ILE A 64 -6.87 -8.29 3.64
N LEU A 65 -8.04 -7.74 3.31
CA LEU A 65 -8.72 -8.06 2.06
C LEU A 65 -7.85 -7.73 0.85
N GLY A 66 -7.27 -6.54 0.80
CA GLY A 66 -6.36 -6.13 -0.27
C GLY A 66 -5.10 -6.97 -0.34
N THR A 67 -4.58 -7.43 0.79
CA THR A 67 -3.42 -8.34 0.84
C THR A 67 -3.77 -9.69 0.23
N ILE A 68 -4.92 -10.28 0.59
CA ILE A 68 -5.38 -11.57 0.06
C ILE A 68 -5.71 -11.46 -1.43
N VAL A 69 -6.40 -10.38 -1.83
CA VAL A 69 -6.76 -10.13 -3.23
C VAL A 69 -5.49 -9.90 -4.06
N GLY A 70 -4.57 -9.07 -3.58
CA GLY A 70 -3.29 -8.80 -4.24
C GLY A 70 -2.47 -10.08 -4.41
N PHE A 71 -2.30 -10.86 -3.33
CA PHE A 71 -1.67 -12.19 -3.40
C PHE A 71 -2.31 -13.07 -4.48
N THR A 72 -3.65 -13.17 -4.46
CA THR A 72 -4.37 -14.02 -5.41
C THR A 72 -4.22 -13.52 -6.84
N MET A 73 -4.26 -12.21 -7.08
CA MET A 73 -4.10 -11.62 -8.41
C MET A 73 -2.69 -11.84 -8.97
N GLU A 74 -1.65 -11.64 -8.16
CA GLU A 74 -0.27 -11.85 -8.57
C GLU A 74 0.02 -13.33 -8.81
N TRP A 75 -0.42 -14.21 -7.89
CA TRP A 75 -0.21 -15.64 -8.02
C TRP A 75 -1.01 -16.25 -9.18
N ALA A 76 -2.31 -15.94 -9.28
CA ALA A 76 -3.14 -16.42 -10.39
C ALA A 76 -2.70 -15.79 -11.71
N GLY A 77 -2.26 -14.53 -11.68
CA GLY A 77 -1.68 -13.85 -12.82
C GLY A 77 -0.44 -14.56 -13.32
N ASP A 78 0.53 -14.86 -12.46
CA ASP A 78 1.71 -15.65 -12.84
C ASP A 78 1.29 -17.03 -13.39
N ALA A 79 0.42 -17.76 -12.68
CA ALA A 79 -0.04 -19.09 -13.09
C ALA A 79 -0.78 -19.10 -14.45
N LEU A 80 -1.59 -18.08 -14.74
CA LEU A 80 -2.37 -17.97 -15.98
C LEU A 80 -1.57 -17.36 -17.14
N TYR A 81 -0.67 -16.41 -16.84
CA TYR A 81 0.07 -15.63 -17.83
C TYR A 81 1.52 -16.09 -18.02
N HIS A 82 1.93 -17.25 -17.48
CA HIS A 82 3.22 -17.90 -17.78
C HIS A 82 3.54 -18.03 -19.29
N GLN A 83 2.55 -17.89 -20.17
CA GLN A 83 2.69 -17.93 -21.63
C GLN A 83 2.94 -16.56 -22.28
N PHE A 84 2.74 -15.43 -21.58
CA PHE A 84 2.99 -14.10 -22.11
C PHE A 84 4.32 -13.56 -21.58
N THR A 85 5.14 -13.10 -22.50
CA THR A 85 6.59 -12.79 -22.45
C THR A 85 7.01 -11.68 -21.46
N TRP A 86 6.16 -11.31 -20.52
CA TRP A 86 6.34 -10.21 -19.58
C TRP A 86 6.36 -10.73 -18.15
N LYS A 87 7.20 -11.73 -17.87
CA LYS A 87 7.53 -12.06 -16.49
C LYS A 87 8.08 -10.79 -15.85
N GLN A 88 7.39 -10.25 -14.83
CA GLN A 88 8.05 -9.41 -13.85
C GLN A 88 9.03 -10.31 -13.11
N THR A 89 10.22 -10.50 -13.68
CA THR A 89 11.25 -11.31 -13.07
C THR A 89 11.80 -10.51 -11.90
N PHE A 90 11.19 -10.68 -10.74
CA PHE A 90 11.75 -10.20 -9.50
C PHE A 90 13.04 -10.99 -9.23
N VAL A 91 14.09 -10.27 -8.85
CA VAL A 91 15.41 -10.89 -8.59
C VAL A 91 15.31 -11.87 -7.41
N ASP A 92 14.46 -11.55 -6.43
CA ASP A 92 14.16 -12.39 -5.27
C ASP A 92 12.66 -12.77 -5.26
N GLN A 93 12.37 -14.06 -5.38
CA GLN A 93 11.02 -14.62 -5.41
C GLN A 93 10.84 -15.61 -4.26
N THR A 94 10.46 -15.13 -3.07
CA THR A 94 10.34 -15.99 -1.87
C THR A 94 8.91 -16.43 -1.56
N LEU A 95 7.89 -15.84 -2.19
CA LEU A 95 6.48 -16.20 -2.02
C LEU A 95 5.88 -16.66 -3.34
N PHE A 96 5.92 -17.96 -3.62
CA PHE A 96 5.29 -18.57 -4.81
C PHE A 96 5.62 -17.87 -6.15
N GLY A 97 6.87 -17.40 -6.33
CA GLY A 97 7.26 -16.70 -7.56
C GLY A 97 7.14 -15.17 -7.52
N MET A 98 6.68 -14.59 -6.41
CA MET A 98 6.64 -13.13 -6.19
C MET A 98 7.33 -12.72 -4.89
N PRO A 99 7.65 -11.43 -4.71
CA PRO A 99 8.17 -10.93 -3.45
C PRO A 99 7.10 -10.88 -2.34
N LEU A 100 7.48 -11.23 -1.11
CA LEU A 100 6.68 -11.16 0.12
C LEU A 100 6.08 -9.77 0.37
N TRP A 101 6.81 -8.72 -0.01
CA TRP A 101 6.36 -7.35 0.21
C TRP A 101 5.24 -6.92 -0.74
N LEU A 102 5.07 -7.59 -1.88
CA LEU A 102 4.16 -7.17 -2.93
C LEU A 102 2.68 -7.32 -2.51
N PRO A 103 2.22 -8.45 -1.96
CA PRO A 103 0.86 -8.56 -1.41
C PRO A 103 0.60 -7.55 -0.27
N VAL A 104 1.59 -7.31 0.58
CA VAL A 104 1.49 -6.34 1.69
C VAL A 104 1.28 -4.93 1.15
N LEU A 105 2.01 -4.57 0.09
CA LEU A 105 1.86 -3.29 -0.60
C LEU A 105 0.48 -3.16 -1.27
N TRP A 106 -0.05 -4.25 -1.85
CA TRP A 106 -1.43 -4.29 -2.34
C TRP A 106 -2.45 -4.04 -1.23
N GLY A 107 -2.28 -4.67 -0.07
CA GLY A 107 -3.09 -4.38 1.12
C GLY A 107 -3.13 -2.89 1.45
N TYR A 108 -1.98 -2.23 1.42
CA TYR A 108 -1.90 -0.78 1.60
C TYR A 108 -2.58 0.01 0.47
N GLY A 109 -2.40 -0.42 -0.79
CA GLY A 109 -3.06 0.19 -1.94
C GLY A 109 -4.58 0.19 -1.82
N PHE A 110 -5.19 -0.89 -1.31
CA PHE A 110 -6.63 -0.95 -1.04
C PHE A 110 -7.06 0.04 0.04
N VAL A 111 -6.25 0.21 1.09
CA VAL A 111 -6.49 1.21 2.12
C VAL A 111 -6.41 2.63 1.55
N MET A 112 -5.36 2.92 0.77
CA MET A 112 -5.20 4.19 0.05
C MET A 112 -6.43 4.47 -0.84
N MET A 113 -6.84 3.52 -1.68
CA MET A 113 -7.99 3.69 -2.57
C MET A 113 -9.27 3.98 -1.80
N ARG A 114 -9.46 3.31 -0.66
CA ARG A 114 -10.60 3.60 0.23
C ARG A 114 -10.53 5.00 0.82
N ARG A 115 -9.38 5.45 1.33
CA ARG A 115 -9.21 6.82 1.87
C ARG A 115 -9.47 7.87 0.81
N ILE A 116 -8.88 7.72 -0.37
CA ILE A 116 -9.12 8.61 -1.52
C ILE A 116 -10.60 8.59 -1.90
N GLY A 117 -11.23 7.40 -1.97
CA GLY A 117 -12.66 7.28 -2.24
C GLY A 117 -13.51 8.00 -1.20
N ASN A 118 -13.18 7.87 0.09
CA ASN A 118 -13.84 8.62 1.16
C ASN A 118 -13.68 10.12 0.96
N VAL A 119 -12.50 10.61 0.59
CA VAL A 119 -12.26 12.04 0.33
C VAL A 119 -13.06 12.56 -0.87
N LEU A 120 -13.07 11.81 -1.98
CA LEU A 120 -13.66 12.24 -3.24
C LEU A 120 -15.19 12.08 -3.28
N VAL A 121 -15.70 11.00 -2.70
CA VAL A 121 -17.13 10.63 -2.79
C VAL A 121 -17.91 11.14 -1.59
N HIS A 122 -17.32 11.06 -0.40
CA HIS A 122 -17.88 11.65 0.79
C HIS A 122 -17.11 12.93 1.08
N GLU A 123 -17.51 14.03 0.42
CA GLU A 123 -17.07 15.36 0.83
C GLU A 123 -17.18 15.42 2.35
N LYS A 124 -16.04 15.37 3.05
CA LYS A 124 -16.01 15.51 4.51
C LYS A 124 -16.74 16.83 4.72
N ARG A 125 -17.96 16.80 5.27
CA ARG A 125 -18.56 18.01 5.81
C ARG A 125 -17.65 18.41 6.96
N TYR A 126 -16.64 19.22 6.65
CA TYR A 126 -15.94 20.02 7.63
C TYR A 126 -17.03 20.88 8.25
N LYS A 127 -17.51 20.44 9.42
CA LYS A 127 -18.25 21.31 10.33
C LYS A 127 -17.24 22.15 11.08
#